data_AF-A0A5Q4GIH8-F1
#
_entry.id   AF-A0A5Q4GIH8-F1
#
_cell.length_a   1.000
_cell.length_b   1.000
_cell.length_c   1.000
_cell.angle_alpha   90.00
_cell.angle_beta   90.00
_cell.angle_gamma   90.00
#
_symmetry.space_group_name_H-M   'P 1'
#
loop_
_entity.id
_entity.type
_entity.pdbx_description
1 polymer ?
#
loop_
_entity_poly.entity_id
_entity_poly.type
_entity_poly.pdbx_seq_one_letter_code
_entity_poly.pdbx_strand_id
1 'polypeptide(L)'
;MASFNRVILVGNITRDIDLKYTQSGLPVTEIRLAVNDRRKTQSGEWVEETTFVDVTMWGRTAEVASEYLSKGAPVLIEGRLKLDTWETDGQKRSKLRVVCERMQMLGTRGAGSGGAGGGKERASQRFDESEFSQSTSTGVAESDAGGAPSPPEDDIPF
;
A
#
# COMPACT_ATOMS: atom_id res chain seq x y z
N MET A 1 -37.76 -3.37 2.43
CA MET A 1 -36.77 -4.18 3.18
C MET A 1 -35.40 -3.60 2.85
N ALA A 2 -34.58 -3.28 3.86
CA ALA A 2 -33.26 -2.68 3.63
C ALA A 2 -32.21 -3.79 3.43
N SER A 3 -31.42 -3.71 2.37
CA SER A 3 -30.25 -4.56 2.13
C SER A 3 -29.00 -3.70 2.04
N PHE A 4 -27.88 -4.21 2.57
CA PHE A 4 -26.59 -3.51 2.56
C PHE A 4 -25.51 -4.47 2.06
N ASN A 5 -24.77 -4.03 1.05
CA ASN A 5 -23.64 -4.76 0.48
C ASN A 5 -22.52 -3.76 0.22
N ARG A 6 -21.46 -3.85 1.03
CA ARG A 6 -20.27 -3.02 0.91
C ARG A 6 -19.04 -3.86 1.11
N VAL A 7 -18.05 -3.62 0.27
CA VAL A 7 -16.71 -4.21 0.35
C VAL A 7 -15.70 -3.07 0.39
N ILE A 8 -14.75 -3.14 1.31
CA ILE A 8 -13.62 -2.23 1.41
C ILE A 8 -12.36 -3.09 1.44
N LEU A 9 -11.45 -2.88 0.50
CA LEU A 9 -10.22 -3.66 0.37
C LEU A 9 -9.04 -2.73 0.20
N VAL A 10 -7.92 -3.08 0.81
CA VAL A 10 -6.61 -2.49 0.54
C VAL A 10 -5.68 -3.61 0.12
N GLY A 11 -4.97 -3.41 -0.97
CA GLY A 11 -4.03 -4.41 -1.45
C GLY A 11 -3.21 -3.92 -2.63
N ASN A 12 -2.46 -4.84 -3.23
CA ASN A 12 -1.58 -4.57 -4.35
C ASN A 12 -2.09 -5.23 -5.62
N ILE A 13 -1.99 -4.53 -6.74
CA ILE A 13 -2.39 -5.07 -8.05
C ILE A 13 -1.38 -6.14 -8.48
N THR A 14 -1.85 -7.32 -8.87
CA THR A 14 -0.95 -8.46 -9.16
C THR A 14 -0.46 -8.53 -10.61
N ARG A 15 -1.09 -7.78 -11.52
CA ARG A 15 -0.82 -7.79 -12.96
C ARG A 15 -1.03 -6.40 -13.57
N ASP A 16 -0.48 -6.17 -14.75
CA ASP A 16 -0.71 -4.92 -15.46
C ASP A 16 -2.18 -4.74 -15.83
N ILE A 17 -2.60 -3.49 -15.92
CA ILE A 17 -3.99 -3.12 -16.15
C ILE A 17 -4.25 -3.08 -17.64
N ASP A 18 -5.25 -3.84 -18.07
CA ASP A 18 -5.71 -3.90 -19.45
C ASP A 18 -7.07 -3.19 -19.54
N LEU A 19 -7.12 -2.09 -20.27
CA LEU A 19 -8.34 -1.33 -20.51
C LEU A 19 -9.06 -1.87 -21.73
N LYS A 20 -10.27 -2.38 -21.50
CA LYS A 20 -11.14 -2.90 -22.56
C LYS A 20 -12.36 -2.01 -22.70
N TYR A 21 -13.01 -2.11 -23.85
CA TYR A 21 -14.28 -1.46 -24.12
C TYR A 21 -15.34 -2.53 -24.37
N THR A 22 -16.52 -2.34 -23.79
CA THR A 22 -17.68 -3.19 -24.11
C THR A 22 -18.22 -2.86 -25.51
N GLN A 23 -19.12 -3.69 -26.04
CA GLN A 23 -19.80 -3.42 -27.32
C GLN A 23 -20.54 -2.08 -27.32
N SER A 24 -20.98 -1.61 -26.14
CA SER A 24 -21.63 -0.31 -25.96
C SER A 24 -20.64 0.87 -25.82
N GLY A 25 -19.33 0.62 -25.96
CA GLY A 25 -18.29 1.64 -25.80
C GLY A 25 -17.96 2.00 -24.36
N LEU A 26 -18.52 1.31 -23.36
CA LEU A 26 -18.22 1.58 -21.96
C LEU A 26 -16.84 1.00 -21.58
N PRO A 27 -15.89 1.80 -21.04
CA PRO A 27 -14.61 1.29 -20.60
C PRO A 27 -14.76 0.38 -19.37
N VAL A 28 -13.99 -0.70 -19.37
CA VAL A 28 -13.97 -1.72 -18.33
C VAL A 28 -12.55 -2.22 -18.13
N THR A 29 -12.16 -2.42 -16.88
CA THR A 29 -10.93 -3.15 -16.56
C THR A 29 -11.18 -4.16 -15.46
N GLU A 30 -10.49 -5.29 -15.56
CA GLU A 30 -10.51 -6.36 -14.55
C GLU A 30 -9.13 -6.51 -13.94
N ILE A 31 -9.00 -6.10 -12.69
CA ILE A 31 -7.77 -6.27 -11.93
C ILE A 31 -7.88 -7.45 -10.97
N ARG A 32 -6.73 -7.94 -10.53
CA ARG A 32 -6.63 -8.87 -9.40
C ARG A 32 -5.83 -8.19 -8.30
N LEU A 33 -6.42 -8.15 -7.11
CA LEU A 33 -5.86 -7.53 -5.91
C LEU A 33 -5.34 -8.64 -4.99
N ALA A 34 -4.10 -8.53 -4.54
CA ALA A 34 -3.57 -9.31 -3.44
C ALA A 34 -3.83 -8.57 -2.13
N VAL A 35 -4.55 -9.22 -1.21
CA VAL A 35 -4.84 -8.72 0.13
C VAL A 35 -4.15 -9.65 1.11
N ASN A 36 -3.12 -9.14 1.78
CA ASN A 36 -2.33 -9.91 2.74
C ASN A 36 -2.94 -9.76 4.13
N ASP A 37 -3.15 -10.88 4.80
CA ASP A 37 -3.53 -10.94 6.21
C ASP A 37 -2.49 -11.75 6.99
N ARG A 38 -2.29 -11.43 8.27
CA ARG A 38 -1.33 -12.11 9.13
C ARG A 38 -2.07 -12.62 10.37
N ARG A 39 -2.17 -13.94 10.47
CA ARG A 39 -2.86 -14.61 11.58
C ARG A 39 -1.90 -15.43 12.42
N LYS A 40 -2.18 -15.54 13.72
CA LYS A 40 -1.42 -16.38 14.65
C LYS A 40 -2.08 -17.77 14.69
N THR A 41 -1.28 -18.83 14.56
CA THR A 41 -1.76 -20.22 14.66
C THR A 41 -1.92 -20.62 16.12
N GLN A 42 -2.61 -21.74 16.35
CA GLN A 42 -2.78 -22.29 17.71
C GLN A 42 -1.44 -22.65 18.36
N SER A 43 -0.42 -23.00 17.56
CA SER A 43 0.96 -23.26 17.99
C SER A 43 1.76 -22.00 18.34
N GLY A 44 1.18 -20.81 18.12
CA GLY A 44 1.80 -19.53 18.42
C GLY A 44 2.65 -18.94 17.30
N GLU A 45 2.74 -19.60 16.14
CA GLU A 45 3.48 -19.13 14.97
C GLU A 45 2.66 -18.12 14.17
N TRP A 46 3.33 -17.16 13.53
CA TRP A 46 2.68 -16.23 12.62
C TRP A 46 2.66 -16.80 11.20
N VAL A 47 1.47 -16.86 10.59
CA VAL A 47 1.28 -17.28 9.21
C VAL A 47 0.72 -16.12 8.40
N GLU A 48 1.31 -15.90 7.23
CA GLU A 48 0.83 -14.94 6.25
C GLU A 48 -0.11 -15.64 5.26
N GLU A 49 -1.28 -15.06 5.05
CA GLU A 49 -2.30 -15.57 4.14
C GLU A 49 -2.63 -14.48 3.12
N THR A 50 -2.39 -14.77 1.83
CA THR A 50 -2.70 -13.83 0.74
C THR A 50 -3.99 -14.25 0.06
N THR A 51 -5.01 -13.39 0.14
CA THR A 51 -6.26 -13.56 -0.59
C THR A 51 -6.20 -12.80 -1.91
N PHE A 52 -6.53 -13.49 -3.00
CA PHE A 52 -6.62 -12.86 -4.32
C PHE A 52 -8.08 -12.54 -4.65
N VAL A 53 -8.38 -11.26 -4.85
CA VAL A 53 -9.73 -10.77 -5.15
C VAL A 53 -9.78 -10.21 -6.55
N ASP A 54 -10.73 -10.69 -7.36
CA ASP A 54 -11.00 -10.13 -8.67
C ASP A 54 -11.93 -8.91 -8.54
N VAL A 55 -11.49 -7.78 -9.07
CA VAL A 55 -12.21 -6.49 -9.02
C VAL A 55 -12.48 -5.99 -10.43
N THR A 56 -13.73 -5.68 -10.73
CA THR A 56 -14.15 -5.07 -11.99
C THR A 56 -14.42 -3.58 -11.79
N MET A 57 -13.78 -2.74 -12.59
CA MET A 57 -14.01 -1.30 -12.61
C MET A 57 -14.63 -0.89 -13.95
N TRP A 58 -15.48 0.12 -13.92
CA TRP A 58 -16.23 0.60 -15.08
C TRP A 58 -16.05 2.10 -15.25
N GLY A 59 -16.28 2.60 -16.47
CA GLY A 59 -16.35 4.03 -16.73
C GLY A 59 -15.04 4.74 -16.37
N ARG A 60 -15.19 5.91 -15.73
CA ARG A 60 -14.05 6.74 -15.32
C ARG A 60 -13.06 6.01 -14.39
N THR A 61 -13.55 5.15 -13.50
CA THR A 61 -12.68 4.41 -12.58
C THR A 61 -11.77 3.44 -13.35
N ALA A 62 -12.26 2.84 -14.44
CA ALA A 62 -11.45 1.97 -15.28
C ALA A 62 -10.36 2.74 -16.05
N GLU A 63 -10.70 3.89 -16.61
CA GLU A 63 -9.74 4.78 -17.29
C GLU A 63 -8.63 5.23 -16.34
N VAL A 64 -9.01 5.75 -15.17
CA VAL A 64 -8.06 6.23 -14.16
C VAL A 64 -7.18 5.09 -13.67
N ALA A 65 -7.73 3.90 -13.46
CA ALA A 65 -6.92 2.74 -13.10
C ALA A 65 -5.89 2.45 -14.19
N SER A 66 -6.29 2.37 -15.45
CA SER A 66 -5.36 2.09 -16.56
C SER A 66 -4.30 3.17 -16.77
N GLU A 67 -4.60 4.43 -16.46
CA GLU A 67 -3.67 5.56 -16.67
C GLU A 67 -2.63 5.68 -15.56
N TYR A 68 -3.03 5.41 -14.30
CA TYR A 68 -2.19 5.73 -13.12
C TYR A 68 -1.74 4.51 -12.33
N LEU A 69 -2.36 3.35 -12.51
CA LEU A 69 -2.03 2.14 -11.76
C LEU A 69 -1.32 1.11 -12.65
N SER A 70 -0.41 0.38 -12.04
CA SER A 70 0.37 -0.68 -12.68
C SER A 70 0.56 -1.85 -11.71
N LYS A 71 1.17 -2.94 -12.19
CA LYS A 71 1.50 -4.07 -11.31
C LYS A 71 2.29 -3.60 -10.08
N GLY A 72 1.85 -4.05 -8.90
CA GLY A 72 2.44 -3.74 -7.61
C GLY A 72 1.87 -2.49 -6.94
N ALA A 73 1.14 -1.63 -7.67
CA ALA A 73 0.60 -0.41 -7.10
C ALA A 73 -0.39 -0.72 -5.95
N PRO A 74 -0.25 -0.06 -4.78
CA PRO A 74 -1.20 -0.21 -3.68
C PRO A 74 -2.44 0.65 -3.93
N VAL A 75 -3.61 0.07 -3.67
CA VAL A 75 -4.89 0.72 -3.94
C VAL A 75 -5.93 0.37 -2.88
N LEU A 76 -6.72 1.36 -2.48
CA LEU A 76 -7.94 1.20 -1.70
C LEU A 76 -9.12 1.11 -2.67
N ILE A 77 -9.93 0.06 -2.52
CA ILE A 77 -11.13 -0.20 -3.30
C ILE A 77 -12.33 -0.20 -2.36
N GLU A 78 -13.36 0.54 -2.75
CA GLU A 78 -14.69 0.50 -2.15
C GLU A 78 -15.68 0.07 -3.23
N GLY A 79 -16.57 -0.86 -2.90
CA GLY A 79 -17.53 -1.38 -3.85
C GLY A 79 -18.50 -2.37 -3.23
N ARG A 80 -18.94 -3.33 -4.03
CA ARG A 80 -19.93 -4.34 -3.63
C ARG A 80 -19.60 -5.72 -4.18
N LEU A 81 -20.00 -6.77 -3.46
CA LEU A 81 -19.92 -8.14 -3.97
C LEU A 81 -20.98 -8.38 -5.04
N LYS A 82 -20.57 -9.05 -6.12
CA LYS A 82 -21.46 -9.55 -7.17
C LYS A 82 -21.10 -10.99 -7.48
N LEU A 83 -22.10 -11.87 -7.40
CA LEU A 83 -21.99 -13.24 -7.91
C LEU A 83 -22.46 -13.23 -9.36
N ASP A 84 -21.52 -13.36 -10.30
CA ASP A 84 -21.86 -13.56 -11.70
C ASP A 84 -22.05 -15.06 -11.94
N THR A 85 -23.20 -15.44 -12.49
CA THR A 85 -23.54 -16.82 -12.83
C THR A 85 -23.79 -16.90 -14.33
N TRP A 86 -23.17 -17.87 -15.00
CA TRP A 86 -23.32 -18.10 -16.43
C TRP A 86 -23.26 -19.61 -16.73
N GLU A 87 -23.67 -20.00 -17.94
CA GLU A 87 -23.60 -21.39 -18.39
C GLU A 87 -22.48 -21.55 -19.42
N THR A 88 -21.72 -22.63 -19.32
CA THR A 88 -20.69 -23.00 -20.30
C THR A 88 -20.72 -24.51 -20.44
N ASP A 89 -20.87 -25.00 -21.68
CA ASP A 89 -20.96 -26.43 -22.00
C ASP A 89 -22.05 -27.19 -21.21
N GLY A 90 -23.22 -26.56 -21.01
CA GLY A 90 -24.34 -27.13 -20.25
C GLY A 90 -24.14 -27.12 -18.72
N GLN A 91 -23.03 -26.59 -18.22
CA GLN A 91 -22.73 -26.50 -16.79
C GLN A 91 -22.87 -25.07 -16.27
N LYS A 92 -23.63 -24.91 -15.18
CA LYS A 92 -23.72 -23.64 -14.45
C LYS A 92 -22.38 -23.35 -13.76
N ARG A 93 -21.80 -22.21 -14.08
CA ARG A 93 -20.60 -21.64 -13.46
C ARG A 93 -20.99 -20.39 -12.69
N SER A 94 -20.31 -20.14 -11.58
CA SER A 94 -20.46 -18.90 -10.85
C SER A 94 -19.10 -18.38 -10.41
N LYS A 95 -18.98 -17.06 -10.30
CA LYS A 95 -17.77 -16.39 -9.82
C LYS A 95 -18.16 -15.18 -9.01
N LEU A 96 -17.64 -15.14 -7.79
CA LEU A 96 -17.75 -13.98 -6.92
C LEU A 96 -16.70 -12.95 -7.34
N ARG A 97 -17.13 -11.71 -7.55
CA ARG A 97 -16.27 -10.58 -7.89
C ARG A 97 -16.67 -9.36 -7.07
N VAL A 98 -15.75 -8.39 -6.98
CA VAL A 98 -16.07 -7.06 -6.44
C VAL A 98 -16.29 -6.11 -7.60
N VAL A 99 -17.44 -5.43 -7.61
CA VAL A 99 -17.67 -4.30 -8.51
C VAL A 99 -17.23 -3.04 -7.78
N CYS A 100 -16.18 -2.40 -8.30
CA CYS A 100 -15.63 -1.17 -7.75
C CYS A 100 -16.58 0.01 -8.00
N GLU A 101 -16.85 0.77 -6.95
CA GLU A 101 -17.62 2.02 -6.99
C GLU A 101 -16.69 3.21 -6.83
N ARG A 102 -15.73 3.10 -5.93
CA ARG A 102 -14.72 4.13 -5.67
C ARG A 102 -13.35 3.49 -5.47
N MET A 103 -12.35 4.18 -5.99
CA MET A 103 -10.95 3.80 -5.87
C MET A 103 -10.14 4.98 -5.33
N GLN A 104 -9.18 4.69 -4.46
CA GLN A 104 -8.18 5.64 -4.04
C GLN A 104 -6.79 5.04 -4.20
N MET A 105 -5.95 5.71 -4.96
CA MET A 105 -4.55 5.35 -5.11
C MET A 105 -3.82 5.62 -3.80
N LEU A 106 -3.04 4.66 -3.35
CA LEU A 106 -2.19 4.84 -2.18
C LEU A 106 -0.80 5.17 -2.73
N GLY A 107 -0.28 6.35 -2.41
CA GLY A 107 1.07 6.71 -2.84
C GLY A 107 2.08 5.70 -2.30
N THR A 108 3.04 5.29 -3.11
CA THR A 108 4.22 4.58 -2.60
C THR A 108 5.00 5.57 -1.73
N ARG A 109 5.11 5.30 -0.42
CA ARG A 109 6.12 5.94 0.44
C ARG A 109 7.49 5.56 -0.15
N GLY A 110 8.05 6.42 -1.00
CA GLY A 110 9.33 6.14 -1.65
C GLY A 110 9.57 6.77 -3.02
N ALA A 111 8.65 7.53 -3.60
CA ALA A 111 8.99 8.43 -4.71
C ALA A 111 9.43 9.80 -4.16
N GLY A 112 10.52 9.79 -3.40
CA GLY A 112 11.30 11.01 -3.20
C GLY A 112 11.76 11.49 -4.58
N SER A 113 11.55 12.76 -4.85
CA SER A 113 12.24 13.57 -5.85
C SER A 113 13.69 13.11 -6.05
N GLY A 114 13.91 12.28 -7.06
CA GLY A 114 15.23 11.86 -7.55
C GLY A 114 15.40 12.21 -9.03
N GLY A 115 14.85 13.36 -9.44
CA GLY A 115 15.10 13.94 -10.75
C GLY A 115 16.36 14.80 -10.72
N ALA A 116 17.51 14.19 -11.00
CA ALA A 116 18.73 14.84 -11.50
C ALA A 116 19.58 13.73 -12.12
N GLY A 117 19.57 13.54 -13.44
CA GLY A 117 20.20 14.49 -14.36
C GLY A 117 21.60 13.95 -14.66
N GLY A 118 21.73 13.23 -15.78
CA GLY A 118 23.01 12.70 -16.24
C GLY A 118 24.07 13.79 -16.38
N GLY A 119 25.21 13.56 -15.74
CA GLY A 119 26.37 14.46 -15.74
C GLY A 119 27.63 13.63 -15.93
N LYS A 120 28.37 13.95 -16.99
CA LYS A 120 29.52 13.25 -17.55
C LYS A 120 30.67 13.04 -16.57
N GLU A 121 31.39 11.96 -16.84
CA GLU A 121 32.77 11.72 -16.44
C GLU A 121 33.64 12.98 -16.57
N ARG A 122 34.32 13.35 -15.48
CA ARG A 122 35.55 14.13 -15.55
C ARG A 122 36.46 13.75 -14.39
N ALA A 123 37.55 13.06 -14.75
CA ALA A 123 38.73 12.87 -13.94
C ALA A 123 39.44 14.22 -13.66
N SER A 124 40.39 14.18 -12.71
CA SER A 124 41.23 15.26 -12.13
C SER A 124 40.57 15.96 -10.93
N GLN A 125 41.17 16.10 -9.74
CA GLN A 125 42.57 16.11 -9.31
C GLN A 125 42.66 15.78 -7.81
N ARG A 126 43.82 15.23 -7.42
CA ARG A 126 44.31 14.99 -6.06
C ARG A 126 44.31 16.28 -5.23
N PHE A 127 43.99 16.18 -3.93
CA PHE A 127 44.74 16.86 -2.86
C PHE A 127 44.70 15.98 -1.60
N ASP A 128 45.91 15.69 -1.12
CA ASP A 128 46.26 15.02 0.12
C ASP A 128 46.65 16.15 1.09
N GLU A 129 46.05 16.22 2.27
CA GLU A 129 46.67 16.94 3.39
C GLU A 129 46.24 16.29 4.71
N SER A 130 47.27 15.85 5.41
CA SER A 130 47.29 15.17 6.68
C SER A 130 47.38 16.18 7.83
N GLU A 131 46.86 15.75 8.99
CA GLU A 131 47.24 16.20 10.33
C GLU A 131 47.04 17.68 10.71
N PHE A 132 46.04 17.92 11.57
CA PHE A 132 46.26 18.80 12.72
C PHE A 132 45.45 18.31 13.93
N SER A 133 46.15 17.66 14.85
CA SER A 133 45.78 17.58 16.26
C SER A 133 46.08 18.93 16.90
N GLN A 134 45.13 19.55 17.60
CA GLN A 134 45.33 19.98 18.99
C GLN A 134 44.02 20.52 19.63
N SER A 135 43.81 20.03 20.84
CA SER A 135 42.90 20.45 21.91
C SER A 135 42.57 21.94 22.03
N THR A 136 41.33 22.26 22.42
CA THR A 136 41.12 23.17 23.56
C THR A 136 39.78 22.91 24.26
N SER A 137 39.87 22.82 25.58
CA SER A 137 38.83 22.70 26.59
C SER A 137 38.03 23.99 26.78
N THR A 138 36.71 23.89 26.89
CA THR A 138 35.83 24.83 27.62
C THR A 138 34.56 24.01 27.93
N GLY A 139 34.19 23.66 29.16
CA GLY A 139 34.24 24.45 30.38
C GLY A 139 32.87 25.11 30.60
N VAL A 140 31.81 24.31 30.78
CA VAL A 140 30.50 24.81 31.24
C VAL A 140 30.04 23.92 32.40
N ALA A 141 30.11 24.49 33.59
CA ALA A 141 29.56 23.94 34.81
C ALA A 141 28.09 24.36 34.90
N GLU A 142 27.20 23.40 35.18
CA GLU A 142 25.86 23.72 35.66
C GLU A 142 25.38 22.63 36.63
N SER A 143 24.54 23.09 37.53
CA SER A 143 24.51 22.77 38.95
C SER A 143 23.54 21.67 39.35
N ASP A 144 23.92 21.04 40.47
CA ASP A 144 23.11 20.31 41.45
C ASP A 144 21.70 20.89 41.67
N ALA A 145 20.68 20.05 41.47
CA ALA A 145 19.37 20.06 42.14
C ALA A 145 18.66 18.77 41.71
N GLY A 146 18.45 17.80 42.60
CA GLY A 146 17.27 17.80 43.46
C GLY A 146 16.30 16.74 42.96
N GLY A 147 16.25 15.61 43.67
CA GLY A 147 15.40 14.49 43.34
C GLY A 147 13.90 14.82 43.34
N ALA A 148 13.15 14.05 42.56
CA ALA A 148 11.72 13.88 42.73
C ALA A 148 11.32 12.41 42.43
N PRO A 149 10.46 11.81 43.27
CA PRO A 149 10.07 10.40 43.20
C PRO A 149 8.99 10.13 42.14
N SER A 150 8.92 8.86 41.73
CA SER A 150 7.91 8.29 40.82
C SER A 150 6.47 8.54 41.30
N PRO A 151 5.51 8.82 40.40
CA PRO A 151 4.09 8.85 40.75
C PRO A 151 3.53 7.42 40.95
N PRO A 152 2.55 7.25 41.85
CA PRO A 152 2.03 5.95 42.26
C PRO A 152 1.11 5.28 41.23
N GLU A 153 1.08 3.96 41.29
CA GLU A 153 0.22 3.04 40.55
C GLU A 153 -1.21 3.15 41.07
N ASP A 154 -2.08 3.89 40.36
CA ASP A 154 -3.51 3.95 40.67
C ASP A 154 -4.24 2.74 40.06
N ASP A 155 -4.55 1.82 40.97
CA ASP A 155 -5.72 0.94 41.07
C ASP A 155 -6.74 1.01 39.91
N ILE A 156 -6.82 -0.09 39.14
CA ILE A 156 -7.91 -0.37 38.20
C ILE A 156 -8.92 -1.26 38.93
N PRO A 157 -10.11 -0.77 39.32
CA PRO A 157 -11.11 -1.63 39.92
C PRO A 157 -11.74 -2.60 38.90
N PHE A 158 -11.94 -3.85 39.37
CA PHE A 158 -12.52 -5.01 38.68
C PHE A 158 -13.91 -4.78 38.08
#